data_AF-A0A354BP75-F1
#
_entry.id   AF-A0A354BP75-F1
#
_cell.length_a   1.000
_cell.length_b   1.000
_cell.length_c   1.000
_cell.angle_alpha   90.00
_cell.angle_beta   90.00
_cell.angle_gamma   90.00
#
_symmetry.space_group_name_H-M   'P 1'
#
loop_
_entity.id
_entity.type
_entity.pdbx_description
1 polymer ?
#
loop_
_entity_poly.entity_id
_entity_poly.type
_entity_poly.pdbx_seq_one_letter_code
_entity_poly.pdbx_strand_id
1 'polypeptide(L)'
;MTEVTTSSPPGTRWGLKTKVILSMLLVGVIPLIVGLGMAFWQGSQEIREVSGESFKALATEAARKLDLLLAEEIAHTARIANDPTIIRALEQRRDAQSDPKNPTTALADFERRWMARDAAAIKSLTDNPLSTLLHEYFTGVHSAPGQLLPHVVRSSTKMLFLTDAQGTLVGTMTDHPAFRHQKTPWW
;
A
#
# COMPACT_ATOMS: atom_id res chain seq x y z
N MET A 1 -34.93 -34.42 75.61
CA MET A 1 -35.05 -34.79 74.18
C MET A 1 -35.62 -33.56 73.48
N THR A 2 -34.81 -32.88 72.68
CA THR A 2 -35.05 -31.53 72.13
C THR A 2 -35.89 -31.60 70.84
N GLU A 3 -37.06 -30.96 70.81
CA GLU A 3 -37.82 -30.74 69.57
C GLU A 3 -37.26 -29.53 68.81
N VAL A 4 -36.94 -29.75 67.54
CA VAL A 4 -36.46 -28.73 66.60
C VAL A 4 -37.67 -28.24 65.81
N THR A 5 -38.10 -26.99 66.04
CA THR A 5 -39.07 -26.32 65.18
C THR A 5 -38.37 -25.72 63.97
N THR A 6 -38.60 -26.26 62.78
CA THR A 6 -38.20 -25.67 61.50
C THR A 6 -39.27 -24.68 61.02
N SER A 7 -38.93 -23.40 60.97
CA SER A 7 -39.77 -22.35 60.39
C SER A 7 -39.59 -22.29 58.87
N SER A 8 -40.64 -22.55 58.10
CA SER A 8 -40.70 -22.31 56.64
C SER A 8 -40.75 -20.80 56.32
N PRO A 9 -40.19 -20.34 55.19
CA PRO A 9 -40.16 -18.92 54.86
C PRO A 9 -41.56 -18.40 54.49
N PRO A 10 -41.91 -17.15 54.85
CA PRO A 10 -43.22 -16.60 54.53
C PRO A 10 -43.33 -16.36 53.03
N GLY A 11 -44.19 -17.13 52.37
CA GLY A 11 -44.57 -16.90 50.97
C GLY A 11 -45.23 -15.53 50.83
N THR A 12 -44.63 -14.66 50.02
CA THR A 12 -45.08 -13.30 49.76
C THR A 12 -46.49 -13.31 49.18
N ARG A 13 -47.51 -13.10 50.02
CA ARG A 13 -48.92 -13.03 49.60
C ARG A 13 -49.16 -11.73 48.84
N TRP A 14 -48.96 -11.77 47.53
CA TRP A 14 -49.29 -10.66 46.65
C TRP A 14 -50.79 -10.36 46.67
N GLY A 15 -51.15 -9.12 46.98
CA GLY A 15 -52.53 -8.65 46.98
C GLY A 15 -53.14 -8.74 45.57
N LEU A 16 -54.44 -9.00 45.51
CA LEU A 16 -55.19 -9.13 44.25
C LEU A 16 -55.01 -7.90 43.34
N LYS A 17 -54.94 -6.71 43.93
CA LYS A 17 -54.70 -5.44 43.22
C LYS A 17 -53.37 -5.44 42.46
N THR A 18 -52.30 -5.93 43.06
CA THR A 18 -50.96 -6.00 42.43
C THR A 18 -50.95 -6.97 41.26
N LYS A 19 -51.63 -8.12 41.39
CA LYS A 19 -51.76 -9.09 40.29
C LYS A 19 -52.52 -8.52 39.09
N VAL A 20 -53.60 -7.77 39.33
CA VAL A 20 -54.42 -7.15 38.26
C VAL A 20 -53.67 -6.03 37.56
N ILE A 21 -52.97 -5.16 38.30
CA ILE A 21 -52.15 -4.09 37.71
C ILE A 21 -51.01 -4.68 36.90
N LEU A 22 -50.35 -5.72 37.42
CA LEU A 22 -49.25 -6.37 36.71
C LEU A 22 -49.73 -7.04 35.42
N SER A 23 -50.91 -7.67 35.41
CA SER A 23 -51.45 -8.27 34.19
C SER A 23 -51.81 -7.22 33.15
N MET A 24 -52.39 -6.09 33.55
CA MET A 24 -52.66 -4.97 32.62
C MET A 24 -51.38 -4.36 32.05
N LEU A 25 -50.33 -4.22 32.86
CA LEU A 25 -49.03 -3.71 32.41
C LEU A 25 -48.36 -4.68 31.43
N LEU A 26 -48.37 -5.98 31.74
CA LEU A 26 -47.74 -7.00 30.91
C LEU A 26 -48.36 -7.05 29.51
N VAL A 27 -49.69 -6.89 29.43
CA VAL A 27 -50.45 -6.84 28.17
C VAL A 27 -50.04 -5.66 27.30
N GLY A 28 -49.58 -4.53 27.86
CA GLY A 28 -49.09 -3.40 27.08
C GLY A 28 -47.60 -3.46 26.75
N VAL A 29 -46.77 -3.87 27.72
CA VAL A 29 -45.31 -3.83 27.59
C VAL A 29 -44.78 -4.90 26.66
N ILE A 30 -45.34 -6.12 26.70
CA ILE A 30 -44.85 -7.21 25.85
C ILE A 30 -45.04 -6.90 24.35
N PRO A 31 -46.23 -6.51 23.87
CA PRO A 31 -46.40 -6.17 22.46
C PRO A 31 -45.55 -4.99 22.01
N LEU A 32 -45.32 -4.01 22.90
CA LEU A 32 -44.46 -2.86 22.60
C LEU A 32 -43.01 -3.28 22.36
N ILE A 33 -42.45 -4.13 23.22
CA ILE A 33 -41.09 -4.65 23.06
C ILE A 33 -40.97 -5.48 21.78
N VAL A 34 -41.97 -6.33 21.49
CA VAL A 34 -41.99 -7.16 20.29
C VAL A 34 -42.08 -6.30 19.02
N GLY A 35 -42.97 -5.29 19.00
CA GLY A 35 -43.11 -4.37 17.88
C GLY A 35 -41.84 -3.55 17.63
N LEU A 36 -41.20 -3.07 18.71
CA LEU A 36 -39.93 -2.35 18.62
C LEU A 36 -38.81 -3.27 18.14
N GLY A 37 -38.77 -4.52 18.59
CA GLY A 37 -37.82 -5.53 18.13
C GLY A 37 -37.98 -5.87 16.64
N MET A 38 -39.21 -6.02 16.16
CA MET A 38 -39.49 -6.23 14.74
C MET A 38 -39.13 -5.01 13.89
N ALA A 39 -39.49 -3.80 14.32
CA ALA A 39 -39.13 -2.57 13.63
C ALA A 39 -37.61 -2.38 13.57
N PHE A 40 -36.90 -2.71 14.65
CA PHE A 40 -35.44 -2.67 14.68
C PHE A 40 -34.80 -3.73 13.80
N TRP A 41 -35.36 -4.94 13.73
CA TRP A 41 -34.88 -5.99 12.83
C TRP A 41 -35.07 -5.60 11.37
N GLN A 42 -36.24 -5.04 11.03
CA GLN A 42 -36.55 -4.60 9.68
C GLN A 42 -35.68 -3.41 9.26
N GLY A 43 -35.50 -2.41 10.14
CA GLY A 43 -34.59 -1.28 9.89
C GLY A 43 -33.11 -1.67 9.89
N SER A 44 -32.69 -2.66 10.68
CA SER A 44 -31.29 -3.14 10.69
C SER A 44 -30.95 -3.99 9.46
N GLN A 45 -31.90 -4.74 8.90
CA GLN A 45 -31.68 -5.46 7.63
C GLN A 45 -31.55 -4.48 6.46
N GLU A 46 -32.38 -3.43 6.45
CA GLU A 46 -32.27 -2.33 5.48
C GLU A 46 -30.89 -1.66 5.58
N ILE A 47 -30.38 -1.37 6.78
CA ILE A 47 -29.04 -0.78 6.98
C ILE A 47 -27.89 -1.74 6.62
N ARG A 48 -28.07 -3.06 6.78
CA ARG A 48 -27.03 -4.08 6.49
C ARG A 48 -26.83 -4.31 4.98
N GLU A 49 -27.88 -4.12 4.18
CA GLU A 49 -27.83 -4.20 2.72
C GLU A 49 -27.17 -2.96 2.09
N VAL A 50 -27.52 -1.73 2.54
CA VAL A 50 -26.85 -0.49 2.08
C VAL A 50 -25.39 -0.36 2.53
N SER A 51 -25.01 -0.96 3.67
CA SER A 51 -23.61 -0.95 4.11
C SER A 51 -22.73 -1.84 3.21
N GLY A 52 -23.22 -3.02 2.84
CA GLY A 52 -22.50 -3.93 1.92
C GLY A 52 -22.37 -3.37 0.51
N GLU A 53 -23.42 -2.73 0.00
CA GLU A 53 -23.42 -2.06 -1.30
C GLU A 53 -22.45 -0.87 -1.33
N SER A 54 -22.43 -0.05 -0.26
CA SER A 54 -21.51 1.09 -0.14
C SER A 54 -20.05 0.65 -0.08
N PHE A 55 -19.71 -0.43 0.65
CA PHE A 55 -18.34 -0.97 0.65
C PHE A 55 -17.96 -1.59 -0.69
N LYS A 56 -18.88 -2.25 -1.38
CA LYS A 56 -18.65 -2.75 -2.74
C LYS A 56 -18.42 -1.60 -3.72
N ALA A 57 -19.19 -0.52 -3.62
CA ALA A 57 -19.02 0.68 -4.43
C ALA A 57 -17.68 1.37 -4.15
N LEU A 58 -17.32 1.55 -2.87
CA LEU A 58 -16.03 2.10 -2.45
C LEU A 58 -14.85 1.23 -2.91
N ALA A 59 -14.96 -0.10 -2.78
CA ALA A 59 -13.93 -1.04 -3.23
C ALA A 59 -13.79 -1.04 -4.75
N THR A 60 -14.90 -0.96 -5.50
CA THR A 60 -14.89 -0.88 -6.97
C THR A 60 -14.29 0.42 -7.45
N GLU A 61 -14.62 1.53 -6.80
CA GLU A 61 -14.06 2.84 -7.11
C GLU A 61 -12.58 2.93 -6.73
N ALA A 62 -12.18 2.36 -5.59
CA ALA A 62 -10.78 2.25 -5.20
C ALA A 62 -9.99 1.37 -6.18
N ALA A 63 -10.53 0.23 -6.59
CA ALA A 63 -9.91 -0.65 -7.58
C ALA A 63 -9.75 0.05 -8.94
N ARG A 64 -10.76 0.79 -9.40
CA ARG A 64 -10.67 1.55 -10.65
C ARG A 64 -9.63 2.68 -10.58
N LYS A 65 -9.57 3.40 -9.46
CA LYS A 65 -8.52 4.41 -9.24
C LYS A 65 -7.13 3.79 -9.17
N LEU A 66 -7.00 2.64 -8.52
CA LEU A 66 -5.74 1.89 -8.48
C LEU A 66 -5.33 1.41 -9.87
N ASP A 67 -6.26 0.88 -10.66
CA ASP A 67 -5.99 0.39 -12.03
C ASP A 67 -5.51 1.53 -12.95
N LEU A 68 -6.16 2.70 -12.87
CA LEU A 68 -5.73 3.90 -13.60
C LEU A 68 -4.32 4.36 -13.19
N LEU A 69 -4.04 4.41 -11.88
CA LEU A 69 -2.71 4.80 -11.37
C LEU A 69 -1.63 3.77 -11.73
N LEU A 70 -1.94 2.47 -11.68
CA LEU A 70 -1.00 1.41 -12.02
C LEU A 70 -0.68 1.41 -13.52
N ALA A 71 -1.70 1.59 -14.37
CA ALA A 71 -1.51 1.65 -15.82
C ALA A 71 -0.63 2.83 -16.22
N GLU A 72 -0.77 3.98 -15.54
CA GLU A 72 0.07 5.15 -15.74
C GLU A 72 1.52 4.91 -15.28
N GLU A 73 1.71 4.27 -14.11
CA GLU A 73 3.04 3.91 -13.61
C GLU A 73 3.76 2.89 -14.52
N ILE A 74 3.03 1.91 -15.05
CA ILE A 74 3.54 0.93 -16.01
C ILE A 74 3.92 1.62 -17.32
N ALA A 75 3.07 2.52 -17.84
CA ALA A 75 3.36 3.28 -19.05
C ALA A 75 4.57 4.21 -18.86
N HIS A 76 4.75 4.79 -17.68
CA HIS A 76 5.89 5.63 -17.34
C HIS A 76 7.19 4.81 -17.27
N THR A 77 7.17 3.67 -16.56
CA THR A 77 8.31 2.75 -16.49
C THR A 77 8.69 2.24 -17.89
N ALA A 78 7.70 1.89 -18.71
CA ALA A 78 7.90 1.46 -20.09
C ALA A 78 8.47 2.58 -20.98
N ARG A 79 8.13 3.86 -20.72
CA ARG A 79 8.71 5.00 -21.44
C ARG A 79 10.17 5.23 -21.06
N ILE A 80 10.52 5.13 -19.78
CA ILE A 80 11.91 5.23 -19.32
C ILE A 80 12.74 4.08 -19.89
N ALA A 81 12.24 2.85 -19.82
CA ALA A 81 12.95 1.66 -20.31
C ALA A 81 13.17 1.66 -21.83
N ASN A 82 12.27 2.28 -22.61
CA ASN A 82 12.36 2.37 -24.07
C ASN A 82 13.00 3.67 -24.57
N ASP A 83 13.56 4.52 -23.70
CA ASP A 83 14.23 5.75 -24.12
C ASP A 83 15.47 5.39 -24.97
N PRO A 84 15.54 5.80 -26.25
CA PRO A 84 16.68 5.50 -27.11
C PRO A 84 18.01 6.06 -26.58
N THR A 85 17.97 7.09 -25.73
CA THR A 85 19.14 7.68 -25.08
C THR A 85 19.71 6.75 -24.01
N ILE A 86 18.83 6.14 -23.20
CA ILE A 86 19.22 5.16 -22.18
C ILE A 86 19.79 3.91 -22.87
N ILE A 87 19.11 3.42 -23.91
CA ILE A 87 19.56 2.25 -24.69
C ILE A 87 20.94 2.52 -25.30
N ARG A 88 21.14 3.63 -25.99
CA ARG A 88 22.43 3.98 -26.61
C ARG A 88 23.56 4.14 -25.60
N ALA A 89 23.29 4.77 -24.46
CA ALA A 89 24.28 4.94 -23.40
C ALA A 89 24.70 3.59 -22.78
N LEU A 90 23.75 2.65 -22.64
CA LEU A 90 24.03 1.29 -22.19
C LEU A 90 24.81 0.49 -23.24
N GLU A 91 24.45 0.60 -24.52
CA GLU A 91 25.17 -0.05 -25.63
C GLU A 91 26.61 0.47 -25.73
N GLN A 92 26.82 1.78 -25.70
CA GLN A 92 28.16 2.37 -25.74
C GLN A 92 29.03 1.90 -24.57
N ARG A 93 28.44 1.75 -23.38
CA ARG A 93 29.14 1.25 -22.20
C ARG A 93 29.48 -0.23 -22.33
N ARG A 94 28.56 -1.06 -22.81
CA ARG A 94 28.81 -2.48 -23.11
C ARG A 94 29.96 -2.62 -24.11
N ASP A 95 29.96 -1.82 -25.16
CA ASP A 95 30.96 -1.88 -26.21
C ASP A 95 32.33 -1.41 -25.69
N ALA A 96 32.37 -0.36 -24.85
CA ALA A 96 33.60 0.07 -24.17
C ALA A 96 34.13 -0.96 -23.17
N GLN A 97 33.25 -1.69 -22.49
CA GLN A 97 33.62 -2.75 -21.54
C GLN A 97 34.02 -4.08 -22.21
N SER A 98 33.67 -4.24 -23.49
CA SER A 98 34.09 -5.39 -24.30
C SER A 98 35.54 -5.26 -24.81
N ASP A 99 36.19 -4.10 -24.63
CA ASP A 99 37.61 -3.90 -24.92
C ASP A 99 38.48 -4.73 -23.93
N PRO A 100 39.29 -5.69 -24.40
CA PRO A 100 39.99 -6.67 -23.56
C PRO A 100 41.07 -6.11 -22.63
N LYS A 101 41.32 -4.78 -22.62
CA LYS A 101 42.49 -4.21 -21.94
C LYS A 101 42.41 -4.06 -20.41
N ASN A 102 41.25 -4.09 -19.74
CA ASN A 102 41.08 -4.30 -18.26
C ASN A 102 39.64 -4.00 -17.72
N PRO A 103 38.58 -4.73 -18.12
CA PRO A 103 37.22 -4.40 -17.67
C PRO A 103 36.87 -4.89 -16.25
N THR A 104 37.39 -6.04 -15.80
CA THR A 104 36.91 -6.72 -14.58
C THR A 104 37.50 -6.16 -13.28
N THR A 105 38.78 -5.80 -13.28
CA THR A 105 39.48 -5.21 -12.13
C THR A 105 39.00 -3.80 -11.83
N ALA A 106 38.85 -2.97 -12.87
CA ALA A 106 38.34 -1.61 -12.74
C ALA A 106 36.93 -1.57 -12.14
N LEU A 107 36.06 -2.53 -12.51
CA LEU A 107 34.71 -2.62 -11.98
C LEU A 107 34.69 -3.06 -10.51
N ALA A 108 35.50 -4.05 -10.14
CA ALA A 108 35.61 -4.52 -8.76
C ALA A 108 36.20 -3.45 -7.81
N ASP A 109 37.14 -2.65 -8.30
CA ASP A 109 37.70 -1.51 -7.56
C ASP A 109 36.69 -0.36 -7.43
N PHE A 110 35.86 -0.15 -8.46
CA PHE A 110 34.75 0.81 -8.37
C PHE A 110 33.67 0.35 -7.38
N GLU A 111 33.30 -0.92 -7.40
CA GLU A 111 32.36 -1.53 -6.45
C GLU A 111 32.81 -1.32 -5.01
N ARG A 112 34.10 -1.56 -4.71
CA ARG A 112 34.67 -1.31 -3.38
C ARG A 112 34.55 0.16 -2.97
N ARG A 113 34.83 1.11 -3.87
CA ARG A 113 34.69 2.55 -3.59
C ARG A 113 33.24 2.97 -3.36
N TRP A 114 32.31 2.40 -4.14
CA TRP A 114 30.87 2.61 -3.92
C TRP A 114 30.43 2.11 -2.54
N MET A 115 30.82 0.89 -2.17
CA MET A 115 30.50 0.32 -0.84
C MET A 115 31.13 1.12 0.30
N ALA A 116 32.33 1.67 0.08
CA ALA A 116 33.01 2.56 1.03
C ALA A 116 32.40 3.98 1.10
N ARG A 117 31.36 4.27 0.30
CA ARG A 117 30.73 5.60 0.19
C ARG A 117 31.73 6.70 -0.16
N ASP A 118 32.69 6.37 -1.02
CA ASP A 118 33.63 7.34 -1.57
C ASP A 118 32.87 8.42 -2.35
N ALA A 119 33.11 9.69 -2.00
CA ALA A 119 32.42 10.84 -2.57
C ALA A 119 32.62 10.91 -4.10
N ALA A 120 33.81 10.53 -4.60
CA ALA A 120 34.08 10.52 -6.03
C ALA A 120 33.27 9.43 -6.76
N ALA A 121 33.18 8.24 -6.18
CA ALA A 121 32.38 7.14 -6.73
C ALA A 121 30.89 7.47 -6.74
N ILE A 122 30.36 8.01 -5.64
CA ILE A 122 28.96 8.46 -5.54
C ILE A 122 28.67 9.51 -6.61
N LYS A 123 29.47 10.58 -6.66
CA LYS A 123 29.28 11.66 -7.63
C LYS A 123 29.34 11.16 -9.07
N SER A 124 30.27 10.25 -9.39
CA SER A 124 30.38 9.71 -10.75
C SER A 124 29.16 8.89 -11.19
N LEU A 125 28.38 8.36 -10.26
CA LEU A 125 27.17 7.60 -10.56
C LEU A 125 25.91 8.47 -10.46
N THR A 126 25.87 9.48 -9.59
CA THR A 126 24.73 10.38 -9.42
C THR A 126 24.71 11.55 -10.40
N ASP A 127 25.88 12.02 -10.86
CA ASP A 127 26.00 13.18 -11.77
C ASP A 127 26.24 12.76 -13.23
N ASN A 128 25.99 11.49 -13.58
CA ASN A 128 26.18 11.03 -14.95
C ASN A 128 24.95 11.32 -15.85
N PRO A 129 25.08 11.23 -17.18
CA PRO A 129 23.98 11.51 -18.10
C PRO A 129 22.73 10.65 -17.85
N LEU A 130 22.91 9.38 -17.47
CA LEU A 130 21.79 8.50 -17.16
C LEU A 130 21.04 8.97 -15.91
N SER A 131 21.77 9.35 -14.86
CA SER A 131 21.18 9.88 -13.62
C SER A 131 20.51 11.23 -13.84
N THR A 132 21.05 12.06 -14.72
CA THR A 132 20.41 13.31 -15.15
C THR A 132 19.06 13.02 -15.82
N LEU A 133 19.01 12.06 -16.76
CA LEU A 133 17.74 11.63 -17.36
C LEU A 133 16.76 11.10 -16.31
N LEU A 134 17.23 10.29 -15.35
CA LEU A 134 16.38 9.81 -14.24
C LEU A 134 15.80 10.98 -13.43
N HIS A 135 16.59 12.01 -13.15
CA HIS A 135 16.12 13.23 -12.49
C HIS A 135 15.09 14.00 -13.34
N GLU A 136 15.29 14.10 -14.66
CA GLU A 136 14.35 14.77 -15.57
C GLU A 136 13.02 14.01 -15.71
N TYR A 137 13.06 12.68 -15.74
CA TYR A 137 11.86 11.84 -15.68
C TYR A 137 11.14 11.98 -14.34
N PHE A 138 11.88 11.94 -13.23
CA PHE A 138 11.31 12.07 -11.88
C PHE A 138 10.69 13.44 -11.62
N THR A 139 11.32 14.51 -12.11
CA THR A 139 10.80 15.88 -11.99
C THR A 139 9.62 16.16 -12.94
N GLY A 140 9.38 15.26 -13.91
CA GLY A 140 8.27 15.36 -14.85
C GLY A 140 8.54 16.29 -16.03
N VAL A 141 9.81 16.59 -16.33
CA VAL A 141 10.21 17.39 -17.51
C VAL A 141 9.83 16.67 -18.82
N HIS A 142 9.83 15.33 -18.79
CA HIS A 142 9.39 14.48 -19.89
C HIS A 142 7.90 14.07 -19.80
N SER A 143 7.14 14.57 -18.82
CA SER A 143 5.70 14.34 -18.74
C SER A 143 4.97 15.18 -19.77
N ALA A 144 4.02 14.59 -20.50
CA ALA A 144 3.13 15.35 -21.37
C ALA A 144 2.33 16.39 -20.55
N PRO A 145 2.00 17.57 -21.11
CA PRO A 145 1.17 18.56 -20.41
C PRO A 145 -0.17 17.94 -20.01
N GLY A 146 -0.49 17.99 -18.71
CA GLY A 146 -1.67 17.34 -18.11
C GLY A 146 -1.39 15.97 -17.45
N GLN A 147 -0.17 15.45 -17.57
CA GLN A 147 0.26 14.13 -17.08
C GLN A 147 1.37 14.24 -16.02
N LEU A 148 1.28 15.28 -15.18
CA LEU A 148 2.18 15.45 -14.04
C LEU A 148 1.87 14.34 -13.03
N LEU A 149 2.85 13.49 -12.73
CA LEU A 149 2.77 12.56 -11.61
C LEU A 149 2.18 13.30 -10.40
N PRO A 150 1.11 12.79 -9.77
CA PRO A 150 0.59 13.37 -8.55
C PRO A 150 1.72 13.53 -7.54
N HIS A 151 1.79 14.66 -6.84
CA HIS A 151 2.89 14.98 -5.92
C HIS A 151 3.15 13.85 -4.89
N VAL A 152 2.11 13.09 -4.56
CA VAL A 152 2.15 11.95 -3.64
C VAL A 152 3.03 10.79 -4.16
N VAL A 153 3.01 10.51 -5.46
CA VAL A 153 3.80 9.44 -6.08
C VAL A 153 5.29 9.81 -6.06
N ARG A 154 5.62 11.07 -6.42
CA ARG A 154 7.01 11.60 -6.30
C ARG A 154 7.55 11.52 -4.87
N SER A 155 6.72 11.78 -3.85
CA SER A 155 7.16 11.70 -2.45
C SER A 155 7.41 10.26 -1.94
N SER A 156 6.86 9.27 -2.64
CA SER A 156 6.91 7.86 -2.24
C SER A 156 8.06 7.09 -2.88
N THR A 157 8.55 7.53 -4.03
CA THR A 157 9.71 6.92 -4.71
C THR A 157 10.99 7.17 -3.91
N LYS A 158 11.44 6.15 -3.18
CA LYS A 158 12.66 6.23 -2.36
C LYS A 158 13.94 6.07 -3.17
N MET A 159 13.90 5.31 -4.26
CA MET A 159 15.06 4.99 -5.08
C MET A 159 14.62 4.82 -6.53
N LEU A 160 15.31 5.52 -7.45
CA LEU A 160 15.21 5.30 -8.89
C LEU A 160 16.64 5.16 -9.44
N PHE A 161 16.88 4.08 -10.18
CA PHE A 161 18.19 3.71 -10.67
C PHE A 161 18.10 2.80 -11.89
N LEU A 162 19.22 2.66 -12.59
CA LEU A 162 19.39 1.84 -13.78
C LEU A 162 20.51 0.83 -13.55
N THR A 163 20.29 -0.39 -14.05
CA THR A 163 21.29 -1.44 -14.10
C THR A 163 21.60 -1.84 -15.55
N ASP A 164 22.80 -2.37 -15.78
CA ASP A 164 23.13 -3.05 -17.03
C ASP A 164 22.52 -4.46 -17.10
N ALA A 165 22.76 -5.16 -18.21
CA ALA A 165 22.31 -6.53 -18.45
C ALA A 165 22.89 -7.56 -17.45
N GLN A 166 23.93 -7.21 -16.70
CA GLN A 166 24.54 -8.02 -15.65
C GLN A 166 24.03 -7.63 -14.25
N GLY A 167 23.08 -6.69 -14.15
CA GLY A 167 22.57 -6.20 -12.87
C GLY A 167 23.54 -5.29 -12.13
N THR A 168 24.50 -4.67 -12.82
CA THR A 168 25.42 -3.70 -12.25
C THR A 168 24.82 -2.32 -12.30
N LEU A 169 24.94 -1.56 -11.22
CA LEU A 169 24.46 -0.19 -11.15
C LEU A 169 25.21 0.72 -12.14
N VAL A 170 24.47 1.40 -13.03
CA VAL A 170 25.03 2.30 -14.03
C VAL A 170 24.63 3.77 -13.85
N GLY A 171 23.52 4.02 -13.15
CA GLY A 171 23.03 5.37 -12.85
C GLY A 171 22.00 5.31 -11.74
N THR A 172 21.94 6.35 -10.91
CA THR A 172 21.01 6.44 -9.80
C THR A 172 20.83 7.88 -9.34
N MET A 173 19.62 8.21 -8.90
CA MET A 173 19.31 9.50 -8.28
C MET A 173 19.81 9.65 -6.84
N THR A 174 20.19 8.55 -6.19
CA THR A 174 20.56 8.54 -4.77
C THR A 174 21.77 7.64 -4.54
N ASP A 175 22.43 7.75 -3.41
CA ASP A 175 23.53 6.85 -3.04
C ASP A 175 23.05 5.53 -2.40
N HIS A 176 21.75 5.32 -2.25
CA HIS A 176 21.19 4.19 -1.51
C HIS A 176 21.22 2.81 -2.21
N PRO A 177 21.08 2.67 -3.55
CA PRO A 177 20.97 1.34 -4.15
C PRO A 177 22.25 0.53 -4.00
N ALA A 178 22.08 -0.79 -3.94
CA ALA A 178 23.20 -1.72 -3.98
C ALA A 178 23.92 -1.62 -5.34
N PHE A 179 25.21 -1.98 -5.38
CA PHE A 179 25.94 -1.94 -6.64
C PHE A 179 25.59 -3.12 -7.57
N ARG A 180 25.17 -4.27 -7.00
CA ARG A 180 24.86 -5.51 -7.70
C ARG A 180 23.46 -5.99 -7.38
N HIS A 181 22.70 -6.28 -8.43
CA HIS A 181 21.32 -6.73 -8.34
C HIS A 181 21.09 -8.12 -8.96
N GLN A 182 22.07 -8.75 -9.60
CA GLN A 182 21.94 -10.07 -10.26
C GLN A 182 21.37 -11.22 -9.39
N LYS A 183 21.32 -11.06 -8.07
CA LYS A 183 20.77 -12.04 -7.12
C LYS A 183 19.45 -11.61 -6.50
N THR A 184 18.91 -10.44 -6.87
CA THR A 184 17.64 -9.96 -6.33
C THR A 184 16.47 -10.61 -7.07
N PRO A 185 15.40 -11.05 -6.40
CA PRO A 185 14.30 -11.78 -7.03
C PRO A 185 13.50 -11.02 -8.10
N TRP A 186 13.64 -9.70 -8.13
CA TRP A 186 12.93 -8.81 -9.05
C TRP A 186 13.75 -8.46 -10.31
N TRP A 187 15.00 -8.92 -10.38
CA TRP A 187 15.86 -8.75 -11.55
C TRP A 187 15.91 -10.04 -12.37
#